data_AF-A0A443Q9D7-F1
#
_entry.id   AF-A0A443Q9D7-F1
#
_cell.length_a   1.000
_cell.length_b   1.000
_cell.length_c   1.000
_cell.angle_alpha   90.00
_cell.angle_beta   90.00
_cell.angle_gamma   90.00
#
_symmetry.space_group_name_H-M   'P 1'
#
loop_
_entity.id
_entity.type
_entity.pdbx_description
1 polymer ?
#
loop_
_entity_poly.entity_id
_entity_poly.type
_entity_poly.pdbx_seq_one_letter_code
_entity_poly.pdbx_strand_id
1 'polypeptide(L)'
;MSSDEEKSEDVNLFKPYYMCLFSVPENTSMNDSFKGARQSGKNFILVYHDPSITPEIPSEYFKQHYHLLLGCEKSKFYNDSTWNKLKDEIKFRGGWFKSAKVFSIGSTCAYFQMPGKTIIDCLQGMLAKLYKSVTKEQIETQIMKKLKKNDVSKETNDDINLIRNWIFEYNAWTETELIGKLHYEPAFLTIYKKFSFSKNFEKAKVLASQKVINMRFEELIEMWEETKIQNNFLSESESTDVMLQWCSLQEINPNEFANTIISFINKSLCKINTLWFHGQSNAGKSYIVRSIANLCQLYHQIPPGSNRFMWQDAVNKRLIIMTEPVLDEVAIEGCKEVFEGTGCYVPVKMKSDQFLAPTPVIITSNTYLWAYNPR
;
A
#
# COMPACT_ATOMS: atom_id res chain seq x y z
N MET A 1 -47.72 53.36 -9.79
CA MET A 1 -47.44 52.09 -9.10
C MET A 1 -46.85 51.15 -10.14
N SER A 2 -45.54 51.24 -10.35
CA SER A 2 -44.76 50.34 -11.19
C SER A 2 -44.13 49.31 -10.26
N SER A 3 -44.59 48.07 -10.36
CA SER A 3 -43.94 46.92 -9.73
C SER A 3 -42.77 46.49 -10.62
N ASP A 4 -41.57 46.89 -10.23
CA ASP A 4 -40.33 46.33 -10.74
C ASP A 4 -40.23 44.88 -10.27
N GLU A 5 -40.68 43.95 -11.12
CA GLU A 5 -40.29 42.54 -11.02
C GLU A 5 -38.82 42.43 -11.42
N GLU A 6 -37.94 42.33 -10.42
CA GLU A 6 -36.58 41.82 -10.60
C GLU A 6 -36.68 40.43 -11.26
N LYS A 7 -36.42 40.39 -12.57
CA LYS A 7 -36.13 39.14 -13.27
C LYS A 7 -34.96 38.49 -12.56
N SER A 8 -35.20 37.38 -11.86
CA SER A 8 -34.16 36.51 -11.35
C SER A 8 -33.28 36.12 -12.54
N GLU A 9 -32.04 36.64 -12.59
CA GLU A 9 -31.02 36.14 -13.49
C GLU A 9 -30.89 34.63 -13.24
N ASP A 10 -31.49 33.82 -14.11
CA ASP A 10 -31.29 32.38 -14.10
C ASP A 10 -29.79 32.13 -14.19
N VAL A 11 -29.25 31.74 -13.03
CA VAL A 11 -27.85 31.38 -12.85
C VAL A 11 -27.53 30.38 -13.94
N ASN A 12 -26.66 30.77 -14.86
CA ASN A 12 -26.31 29.97 -16.03
C ASN A 12 -25.51 28.73 -15.55
N LEU A 13 -26.24 27.73 -15.03
CA LEU A 13 -25.79 26.53 -14.32
C LEU A 13 -24.91 25.61 -15.17
N PHE A 14 -24.79 25.89 -16.47
CA PHE A 14 -24.12 25.05 -17.45
C PHE A 14 -22.67 25.45 -17.76
N LYS A 15 -22.14 26.55 -17.22
CA LYS A 15 -20.72 26.89 -17.39
C LYS A 15 -19.86 26.12 -16.37
N PRO A 16 -18.80 25.40 -16.77
CA PRO A 16 -17.94 24.67 -15.85
C PRO A 16 -17.03 25.61 -15.06
N TYR A 17 -16.95 25.42 -13.74
CA TYR A 17 -16.04 26.15 -12.85
C TYR A 17 -14.82 25.30 -12.55
N TYR A 18 -13.76 25.92 -12.05
CA TYR A 18 -12.55 25.20 -11.64
C TYR A 18 -12.28 25.44 -10.16
N MET A 19 -12.05 24.35 -9.44
CA MET A 19 -11.53 24.38 -8.09
C MET A 19 -10.05 24.02 -8.13
N CYS A 20 -9.23 24.83 -7.49
CA CYS A 20 -7.82 24.57 -7.25
C CYS A 20 -7.61 24.30 -5.77
N LEU A 21 -6.77 23.30 -5.47
CA LEU A 21 -6.32 22.94 -4.13
C LEU A 21 -4.80 23.03 -4.11
N PHE A 22 -4.24 23.70 -3.11
CA PHE A 22 -2.79 23.83 -2.97
C PHE A 22 -2.37 24.12 -1.54
N SER A 23 -1.08 23.94 -1.26
CA SER A 23 -0.44 24.24 0.01
C SER A 23 0.58 25.38 -0.15
N VAL A 24 0.69 26.22 0.89
CA VAL A 24 1.70 27.29 0.95
C VAL A 24 2.86 26.83 1.87
N PRO A 25 4.12 26.98 1.46
CA PRO A 25 5.29 26.66 2.30
C PRO A 25 5.39 27.58 3.53
N GLU A 26 5.96 27.07 4.62
CA GLU A 26 6.02 27.74 5.94
C GLU A 26 6.66 29.14 5.93
N ASN A 27 7.52 29.43 4.95
CA ASN A 27 8.29 30.69 4.89
C ASN A 27 7.78 31.69 3.84
N THR A 28 6.55 31.52 3.32
CA THR A 28 5.99 32.45 2.32
C THR A 28 4.77 33.17 2.87
N SER A 29 4.72 34.50 2.71
CA SER A 29 3.53 35.26 3.09
C SER A 29 2.35 34.90 2.17
N MET A 30 1.17 34.75 2.75
CA MET A 30 -0.07 34.50 2.01
C MET A 30 -0.28 35.54 0.90
N ASN A 31 -0.05 36.82 1.20
CA ASN A 31 -0.21 37.91 0.23
C ASN A 31 0.71 37.74 -0.99
N ASP A 32 1.93 37.25 -0.81
CA ASP A 32 2.87 37.02 -1.91
C ASP A 32 2.45 35.83 -2.77
N SER A 33 1.98 34.73 -2.13
CA SER A 33 1.50 33.55 -2.84
C SER A 33 0.27 33.82 -3.72
N PHE A 34 -0.51 34.86 -3.42
CA PHE A 34 -1.74 35.18 -4.14
C PHE A 34 -1.70 36.46 -4.98
N LYS A 35 -0.54 37.12 -5.05
CA LYS A 35 -0.40 38.37 -5.79
C LYS A 35 -0.83 38.23 -7.26
N GLY A 36 -0.43 37.14 -7.93
CA GLY A 36 -0.82 36.86 -9.32
C GLY A 36 -2.32 36.59 -9.50
N ALA A 37 -2.94 35.85 -8.56
CA ALA A 37 -4.38 35.58 -8.61
C ALA A 37 -5.20 36.86 -8.40
N ARG A 38 -4.81 37.70 -7.45
CA ARG A 38 -5.44 39.02 -7.19
C ARG A 38 -5.29 39.98 -8.37
N GLN A 39 -4.12 39.99 -9.00
CA GLN A 39 -3.84 40.83 -10.17
C GLN A 39 -4.55 40.37 -11.44
N SER A 40 -5.02 39.12 -11.51
CA SER A 40 -5.69 38.58 -12.69
C SER A 40 -7.07 39.19 -12.98
N GLY A 41 -7.68 39.86 -12.00
CA GLY A 41 -9.03 40.44 -12.10
C GLY A 41 -10.16 39.41 -12.22
N LYS A 42 -9.89 38.10 -12.05
CA LYS A 42 -10.87 37.02 -12.19
C LYS A 42 -11.60 36.75 -10.89
N ASN A 43 -12.90 36.43 -10.96
CA ASN A 43 -13.71 36.09 -9.79
C ASN A 43 -13.23 34.81 -9.09
N PHE A 44 -12.96 34.90 -7.79
CA PHE A 44 -12.58 33.75 -6.98
C PHE A 44 -13.07 33.81 -5.52
N ILE A 45 -13.08 32.65 -4.89
CA ILE A 45 -13.26 32.48 -3.43
C ILE A 45 -12.03 31.73 -2.92
N LEU A 46 -11.31 32.33 -1.98
CA LEU A 46 -10.15 31.76 -1.32
C LEU A 46 -10.50 31.38 0.12
N VAL A 47 -10.31 30.11 0.45
CA VAL A 47 -10.68 29.54 1.73
C VAL A 47 -9.49 28.80 2.32
N TYR A 48 -9.12 29.17 3.54
CA TYR A 48 -8.21 28.43 4.39
C TYR A 48 -8.90 27.21 4.98
N HIS A 49 -8.23 26.08 4.99
CA HIS A 49 -8.66 24.91 5.75
C HIS A 49 -7.75 24.73 6.96
N ASP A 50 -8.34 24.78 8.14
CA ASP A 50 -7.64 24.51 9.39
C ASP A 50 -7.51 22.98 9.56
N PRO A 51 -6.28 22.43 9.47
CA PRO A 51 -6.07 21.00 9.57
C PRO A 51 -6.28 20.48 11.00
N SER A 52 -6.23 21.33 12.04
CA SER A 52 -6.44 20.91 13.43
C SER A 52 -7.88 20.46 13.71
N ILE A 53 -8.83 20.95 12.91
CA ILE A 53 -10.26 20.65 13.03
C ILE A 53 -10.62 19.41 12.20
N THR A 54 -9.67 18.86 11.44
CA THR A 54 -9.90 17.75 10.49
C THR A 54 -8.76 16.73 10.59
N PRO A 55 -8.77 15.83 11.60
CA PRO A 55 -7.65 14.92 11.92
C PRO A 55 -7.36 13.84 10.86
N GLU A 56 -8.07 13.85 9.73
CA GLU A 56 -8.08 12.81 8.69
C GLU A 56 -7.02 13.02 7.60
N ILE A 57 -6.37 14.18 7.55
CA ILE A 57 -5.32 14.45 6.57
C ILE A 57 -4.00 13.92 7.16
N PRO A 58 -3.30 12.97 6.51
CA PRO A 58 -2.06 12.37 7.06
C PRO A 58 -1.07 13.45 7.50
N SER A 59 -0.25 13.17 8.51
CA SER A 59 0.51 14.22 9.21
C SER A 59 1.51 15.00 8.34
N GLU A 60 1.98 14.39 7.27
CA GLU A 60 2.77 15.00 6.20
C GLU A 60 2.03 16.11 5.41
N TYR A 61 0.71 16.17 5.54
CA TYR A 61 -0.18 17.20 5.00
C TYR A 61 -0.66 18.20 6.08
N PHE A 62 -0.09 18.27 7.28
CA PHE A 62 -0.45 19.32 8.27
C PHE A 62 -0.07 20.75 7.85
N LYS A 63 0.44 20.93 6.62
CA LYS A 63 0.70 22.26 6.06
C LYS A 63 -0.62 22.99 5.78
N GLN A 64 -0.62 24.30 5.95
CA GLN A 64 -1.76 25.17 5.65
C GLN A 64 -2.31 24.89 4.23
N HIS A 65 -3.57 24.45 4.15
CA HIS A 65 -4.24 24.14 2.88
C HIS A 65 -5.20 25.24 2.48
N TYR A 66 -5.26 25.49 1.18
CA TYR A 66 -6.06 26.54 0.61
C TYR A 66 -6.89 26.01 -0.55
N HIS A 67 -8.17 26.37 -0.54
CA HIS A 67 -9.10 26.09 -1.63
C HIS A 67 -9.39 27.38 -2.38
N LEU A 68 -9.32 27.30 -3.71
CA LEU A 68 -9.60 28.42 -4.60
C LEU A 68 -10.66 27.98 -5.62
N LEU A 69 -11.86 28.56 -5.56
CA LEU A 69 -12.88 28.37 -6.60
C LEU A 69 -12.84 29.53 -7.58
N LEU A 70 -12.81 29.22 -8.87
CA LEU A 70 -12.58 30.18 -9.95
C LEU A 70 -13.77 30.23 -10.91
N GLY A 71 -14.25 31.45 -11.19
CA GLY A 71 -15.18 31.72 -12.28
C GLY A 71 -14.39 32.03 -13.55
N CYS A 72 -14.39 31.12 -14.53
CA CYS A 72 -13.70 31.34 -15.80
C CYS A 72 -14.69 31.28 -16.95
N GLU A 73 -14.95 32.41 -17.60
CA GLU A 73 -15.94 32.51 -18.68
C GLU A 73 -15.39 32.13 -20.06
N LYS A 74 -14.08 32.25 -20.27
CA LYS A 74 -13.43 31.97 -21.56
C LYS A 74 -12.06 31.32 -21.34
N SER A 75 -11.76 30.30 -22.17
CA SER A 75 -10.52 29.51 -22.29
C SER A 75 -10.28 28.37 -21.27
N LYS A 76 -9.67 27.29 -21.77
CA LYS A 76 -9.24 26.13 -20.98
C LYS A 76 -8.28 26.61 -19.89
N PHE A 77 -8.62 26.39 -18.62
CA PHE A 77 -7.81 26.76 -17.44
C PHE A 77 -6.30 26.46 -17.61
N TYR A 78 -5.97 25.34 -18.27
CA TYR A 78 -4.60 24.89 -18.53
C TYR A 78 -3.83 25.71 -19.58
N ASN A 79 -4.50 26.54 -20.37
CA ASN A 79 -3.88 27.37 -21.41
C ASN A 79 -3.73 28.83 -20.99
N ASP A 80 -4.08 29.16 -19.75
CA ASP A 80 -3.95 30.51 -19.22
C ASP A 80 -2.55 30.74 -18.67
N SER A 81 -1.83 31.69 -19.26
CA SER A 81 -0.45 32.01 -18.88
C SER A 81 -0.32 32.52 -17.45
N THR A 82 -1.35 33.16 -16.90
CA THR A 82 -1.37 33.63 -15.51
C THR A 82 -1.46 32.46 -14.54
N TRP A 83 -2.30 31.46 -14.87
CA TRP A 83 -2.50 30.29 -14.01
C TRP A 83 -1.36 29.28 -14.09
N ASN A 84 -0.76 29.10 -15.26
CA ASN A 84 0.45 28.29 -15.38
C ASN A 84 1.59 28.89 -14.57
N LYS A 85 1.78 30.22 -14.59
CA LYS A 85 2.75 30.90 -13.73
C LYS A 85 2.48 30.67 -12.24
N LEU A 86 1.23 30.79 -11.78
CA LEU A 86 0.88 30.52 -10.38
C LEU A 86 1.18 29.07 -9.98
N LYS A 87 0.82 28.11 -10.84
CA LYS A 87 1.09 26.68 -10.62
C LYS A 87 2.59 26.42 -10.52
N ASP A 88 3.39 27.00 -11.41
CA ASP A 88 4.84 26.84 -11.42
C ASP A 88 5.48 27.51 -10.20
N GLU A 89 4.97 28.67 -9.78
CA GLU A 89 5.43 29.36 -8.57
C GLU A 89 5.14 28.58 -7.28
N ILE A 90 3.93 28.01 -7.15
CA ILE A 90 3.57 27.15 -6.02
C ILE A 90 4.48 25.91 -5.98
N LYS A 91 4.68 25.26 -7.12
CA LYS A 91 5.56 24.08 -7.23
C LYS A 91 7.02 24.42 -6.93
N PHE A 92 7.54 25.51 -7.47
CA PHE A 92 8.92 25.96 -7.27
C PHE A 92 9.23 26.16 -5.80
N ARG A 93 8.28 26.67 -5.02
CA ARG A 93 8.44 26.90 -3.58
C ARG A 93 8.20 25.62 -2.74
N GLY A 94 7.98 24.46 -3.35
CA GLY A 94 7.74 23.18 -2.65
C GLY A 94 6.29 22.97 -2.20
N GLY A 95 5.36 23.78 -2.70
CA GLY A 95 3.92 23.58 -2.55
C GLY A 95 3.36 22.59 -3.57
N TRP A 96 2.17 22.07 -3.31
CA TRP A 96 1.45 21.19 -4.24
C TRP A 96 0.30 21.94 -4.92
N PHE A 97 -0.06 21.57 -6.15
CA PHE A 97 -1.15 22.20 -6.90
C PHE A 97 -1.98 21.16 -7.65
N LYS A 98 -3.30 21.13 -7.40
CA LYS A 98 -4.26 20.30 -8.12
C LYS A 98 -5.49 21.08 -8.52
N SER A 99 -5.93 20.91 -9.76
CA SER A 99 -7.15 21.53 -10.29
C SER A 99 -8.18 20.47 -10.67
N ALA A 100 -9.46 20.77 -10.45
CA ALA A 100 -10.58 19.93 -10.84
C ALA A 100 -11.73 20.78 -11.41
N LYS A 101 -12.47 20.23 -12.37
CA LYS A 101 -13.71 20.84 -12.86
C LYS A 101 -14.83 20.63 -11.84
N VAL A 102 -15.65 21.66 -11.64
CA VAL A 102 -16.79 21.68 -10.73
C VAL A 102 -18.05 21.98 -11.51
N PHE A 103 -19.06 21.13 -11.34
CA PHE A 103 -20.36 21.24 -12.00
C PHE A 103 -21.47 21.71 -11.05
N SER A 104 -21.31 21.51 -9.73
CA SER A 104 -22.24 22.02 -8.72
C SER A 104 -21.55 23.07 -7.86
N ILE A 105 -21.65 24.32 -8.30
CA ILE A 105 -21.00 25.46 -7.64
C ILE A 105 -21.60 25.66 -6.24
N GLY A 106 -22.93 25.56 -6.11
CA GLY A 106 -23.62 25.66 -4.82
C GLY A 106 -23.14 24.61 -3.81
N SER A 107 -22.99 23.35 -4.24
CA SER A 107 -22.43 22.29 -3.38
C SER A 107 -20.99 22.60 -2.95
N THR A 108 -20.19 23.23 -3.81
CA THR A 108 -18.80 23.58 -3.52
C THR A 108 -18.71 24.77 -2.56
N CYS A 109 -19.56 25.78 -2.74
CA CYS A 109 -19.70 26.87 -1.78
C CYS A 109 -20.18 26.37 -0.42
N ALA A 110 -21.14 25.42 -0.38
CA ALA A 110 -21.58 24.76 0.86
C ALA A 110 -20.44 23.99 1.53
N TYR A 111 -19.61 23.28 0.76
CA TYR A 111 -18.42 22.63 1.29
C TYR A 111 -17.44 23.62 1.91
N PHE A 112 -17.28 24.82 1.33
CA PHE A 112 -16.40 25.87 1.86
C PHE A 112 -16.93 26.56 3.13
N GLN A 113 -18.23 26.47 3.41
CA GLN A 113 -18.85 27.00 4.63
C GLN A 113 -18.91 26.00 5.79
N MET A 114 -18.42 24.78 5.59
CA MET A 114 -18.34 23.79 6.67
C MET A 114 -17.40 24.28 7.79
N PRO A 115 -17.64 23.90 9.06
CA PRO A 115 -16.75 24.22 10.18
C PRO A 115 -15.29 23.83 9.90
N GLY A 116 -14.34 24.64 10.40
CA GLY A 116 -12.89 24.45 10.17
C GLY A 116 -12.37 25.02 8.85
N LYS A 117 -13.17 25.86 8.18
CA LYS A 117 -12.76 26.61 7.00
C LYS A 117 -12.99 28.10 7.18
N THR A 118 -11.97 28.88 6.88
CA THR A 118 -11.99 30.33 7.08
C THR A 118 -11.83 31.00 5.73
N ILE A 119 -12.77 31.89 5.38
CA ILE A 119 -12.63 32.69 4.16
C ILE A 119 -11.50 33.68 4.38
N ILE A 120 -10.53 33.64 3.48
CA ILE A 120 -9.44 34.62 3.47
C ILE A 120 -9.82 35.78 2.55
N ASP A 121 -10.37 35.45 1.39
CA ASP A 121 -10.61 36.43 0.35
C ASP A 121 -11.79 36.01 -0.53
N CYS A 122 -12.59 36.98 -0.93
CA CYS A 122 -13.78 36.75 -1.75
C CYS A 122 -14.01 37.98 -2.64
N LEU A 123 -14.00 37.78 -3.96
CA LEU A 123 -14.21 38.88 -4.91
C LEU A 123 -15.69 39.26 -5.04
N GLN A 124 -15.94 40.56 -5.16
CA GLN A 124 -17.27 41.11 -5.46
C GLN A 124 -17.77 40.54 -6.80
N GLY A 125 -18.98 39.98 -6.82
CA GLY A 125 -19.58 39.42 -8.04
C GLY A 125 -20.43 38.18 -7.79
N MET A 126 -20.71 37.43 -8.86
CA MET A 126 -21.61 36.27 -8.85
C MET A 126 -21.20 35.19 -7.84
N LEU A 127 -19.90 34.87 -7.73
CA LEU A 127 -19.43 33.87 -6.76
C LEU A 127 -19.64 34.31 -5.30
N ALA A 128 -19.41 35.59 -4.98
CA ALA A 128 -19.70 36.12 -3.64
C ALA A 128 -21.20 36.12 -3.33
N LYS A 129 -22.06 36.48 -4.30
CA LYS A 129 -23.52 36.41 -4.14
C LYS A 129 -23.96 34.96 -3.90
N LEU A 130 -23.49 34.01 -4.71
CA LEU A 130 -23.83 32.60 -4.59
C LEU A 130 -23.32 31.99 -3.28
N TYR A 131 -22.10 32.35 -2.86
CA TYR A 131 -21.57 31.90 -1.58
C TYR A 131 -22.47 32.39 -0.44
N LYS A 132 -22.85 33.68 -0.43
CA LYS A 132 -23.78 34.23 0.56
C LYS A 132 -25.18 33.62 0.50
N SER A 133 -25.61 33.11 -0.65
CA SER A 133 -26.93 32.50 -0.83
C SER A 133 -26.98 31.01 -0.46
N VAL A 134 -25.86 30.40 -0.08
CA VAL A 134 -25.85 29.00 0.38
C VAL A 134 -26.64 28.89 1.69
N THR A 135 -27.57 27.94 1.74
CA THR A 135 -28.43 27.75 2.90
C THR A 135 -27.80 26.82 3.94
N LYS A 136 -28.25 26.94 5.20
CA LYS A 136 -27.83 26.04 6.29
C LYS A 136 -28.09 24.56 5.96
N GLU A 137 -29.23 24.26 5.35
CA GLU A 137 -29.61 22.91 4.92
C GLU A 137 -28.62 22.32 3.88
N GLN A 138 -28.13 23.13 2.94
CA GLN A 138 -27.12 22.70 1.97
C GLN A 138 -25.79 22.36 2.66
N ILE A 139 -25.39 23.14 3.67
CA ILE A 139 -24.20 22.87 4.48
C ILE A 139 -24.37 21.57 5.27
N GLU A 140 -25.50 21.41 5.96
CA GLU A 140 -25.83 20.20 6.73
C GLU A 140 -25.83 18.95 5.83
N THR A 141 -26.36 19.06 4.61
CA THR A 141 -26.31 17.99 3.60
C THR A 141 -24.87 17.60 3.25
N GLN A 142 -23.95 18.56 3.10
CA GLN A 142 -22.54 18.27 2.82
C GLN A 142 -21.83 17.66 4.03
N ILE A 143 -22.14 18.11 5.25
CA ILE A 143 -21.63 17.51 6.49
C ILE A 143 -22.06 16.04 6.57
N MET A 144 -23.35 15.75 6.39
CA MET A 144 -23.87 14.38 6.44
C MET A 144 -23.27 13.47 5.37
N LYS A 145 -23.03 13.98 4.15
CA LYS A 145 -22.32 13.23 3.09
C LYS A 145 -20.89 12.88 3.51
N LYS A 146 -20.18 13.80 4.18
CA LYS A 146 -18.82 13.55 4.68
C LYS A 146 -18.83 12.51 5.79
N LEU A 147 -19.71 12.64 6.78
CA LEU A 147 -19.84 11.69 7.90
C LEU A 147 -20.12 10.27 7.40
N LYS A 148 -21.11 10.09 6.52
CA LYS A 148 -21.41 8.78 5.91
C LYS A 148 -20.21 8.17 5.19
N LYS A 149 -19.42 8.97 4.48
CA LYS A 149 -18.21 8.50 3.78
C LYS A 149 -17.15 8.02 4.77
N ASN A 150 -17.01 8.72 5.90
CA ASN A 150 -16.08 8.35 6.95
C ASN A 150 -16.51 7.04 7.63
N ASP A 151 -17.79 6.88 7.94
CA ASP A 151 -18.33 5.64 8.52
C ASP A 151 -18.06 4.43 7.63
N VAL A 152 -18.31 4.54 6.33
CA VAL A 152 -18.01 3.48 5.35
C VAL A 152 -16.51 3.17 5.29
N SER A 153 -15.64 4.19 5.35
CA SER A 153 -14.19 3.98 5.35
C SER A 153 -13.69 3.31 6.63
N LYS A 154 -14.28 3.65 7.78
CA LYS A 154 -14.00 3.04 9.07
C LYS A 154 -14.43 1.58 9.09
N GLU A 155 -15.67 1.29 8.68
CA GLU A 155 -16.19 -0.08 8.56
C GLU A 155 -15.32 -0.93 7.62
N THR A 156 -14.85 -0.36 6.51
CA THR A 156 -13.93 -1.06 5.60
C THR A 156 -12.60 -1.41 6.27
N ASN A 157 -12.04 -0.51 7.08
CA ASN A 157 -10.80 -0.78 7.82
C ASN A 157 -11.01 -1.81 8.93
N ASP A 158 -12.15 -1.75 9.62
CA ASP A 158 -12.51 -2.72 10.66
C ASP A 158 -12.66 -4.12 10.06
N ASP A 159 -13.34 -4.25 8.91
CA ASP A 159 -13.44 -5.50 8.16
C ASP A 159 -12.07 -6.06 7.78
N ILE A 160 -11.16 -5.22 7.24
CA ILE A 160 -9.79 -5.63 6.86
C ILE A 160 -9.03 -6.14 8.08
N ASN A 161 -9.13 -5.46 9.22
CA ASN A 161 -8.44 -5.87 10.45
C ASN A 161 -8.99 -7.18 11.01
N LEU A 162 -10.31 -7.37 10.96
CA LEU A 162 -10.95 -8.61 11.41
C LEU A 162 -10.53 -9.80 10.53
N ILE A 163 -10.60 -9.63 9.20
CA ILE A 163 -10.13 -10.65 8.25
C ILE A 163 -8.65 -10.97 8.49
N ARG A 164 -7.82 -9.95 8.69
CA ARG A 164 -6.39 -10.13 8.98
C ARG A 164 -6.18 -10.99 10.23
N ASN A 165 -6.92 -10.72 11.30
CA ASN A 165 -6.81 -11.50 12.53
C ASN A 165 -7.24 -12.96 12.31
N TRP A 166 -8.31 -13.20 11.56
CA TRP A 166 -8.72 -14.56 11.22
C TRP A 166 -7.70 -15.31 10.35
N ILE A 167 -7.03 -14.63 9.42
CA ILE A 167 -5.95 -15.25 8.62
C ILE A 167 -4.87 -15.82 9.56
N PHE A 168 -4.50 -15.09 10.62
CA PHE A 168 -3.53 -15.56 11.62
C PHE A 168 -4.08 -16.69 12.47
N GLU A 169 -5.24 -16.47 13.11
CA GLU A 169 -5.84 -17.40 14.07
C GLU A 169 -6.11 -18.77 13.45
N TYR A 170 -6.53 -18.80 12.19
CA TYR A 170 -6.89 -20.04 11.49
C TYR A 170 -5.83 -20.50 10.48
N ASN A 171 -4.71 -19.79 10.38
CA ASN A 171 -3.64 -20.03 9.40
C ASN A 171 -4.18 -20.21 7.96
N ALA A 172 -5.11 -19.34 7.55
CA ALA A 172 -5.88 -19.46 6.32
C ALA A 172 -5.50 -18.36 5.31
N TRP A 173 -4.59 -18.68 4.40
CA TRP A 173 -3.96 -17.70 3.48
C TRP A 173 -4.68 -17.55 2.14
N THR A 174 -5.77 -18.29 1.93
CA THR A 174 -6.67 -18.21 0.78
C THR A 174 -8.11 -17.99 1.23
N GLU A 175 -8.93 -17.37 0.37
CA GLU A 175 -10.36 -17.19 0.64
C GLU A 175 -11.03 -18.54 0.93
N THR A 176 -10.70 -19.58 0.15
CA THR A 176 -11.27 -20.93 0.29
C THR A 176 -10.93 -21.56 1.64
N GLU A 177 -9.68 -21.46 2.10
CA GLU A 177 -9.28 -21.97 3.42
C GLU A 177 -10.05 -21.24 4.52
N LEU A 178 -10.16 -19.91 4.42
CA LEU A 178 -10.82 -19.10 5.43
C LEU A 178 -12.32 -19.41 5.49
N ILE A 179 -12.97 -19.54 4.33
CA ILE A 179 -14.36 -19.97 4.22
C ILE A 179 -14.53 -21.37 4.83
N GLY A 180 -13.64 -22.31 4.49
CA GLY A 180 -13.67 -23.67 5.04
C GLY A 180 -13.66 -23.69 6.57
N LYS A 181 -12.88 -22.80 7.19
CA LYS A 181 -12.79 -22.69 8.65
C LYS A 181 -13.93 -21.90 9.31
N LEU A 182 -14.46 -20.86 8.65
CA LEU A 182 -15.37 -19.87 9.27
C LEU A 182 -16.78 -19.80 8.69
N HIS A 183 -17.17 -20.71 7.81
CA HIS A 183 -18.49 -20.67 7.18
C HIS A 183 -19.68 -20.74 8.16
N TYR A 184 -19.48 -21.18 9.41
CA TYR A 184 -20.50 -21.15 10.45
C TYR A 184 -20.47 -19.90 11.34
N GLU A 185 -19.40 -19.08 11.28
CA GLU A 185 -19.23 -17.93 12.16
C GLU A 185 -20.11 -16.75 11.74
N PRO A 186 -21.03 -16.27 12.60
CA PRO A 186 -21.96 -15.18 12.24
C PRO A 186 -21.26 -13.87 11.85
N ALA A 187 -20.15 -13.55 12.55
CA ALA A 187 -19.35 -12.38 12.24
C ALA A 187 -18.69 -12.49 10.85
N PHE A 188 -18.18 -13.68 10.50
CA PHE A 188 -17.62 -13.96 9.18
C PHE A 188 -18.67 -13.82 8.08
N LEU A 189 -19.83 -14.46 8.25
CA LEU A 189 -20.92 -14.41 7.27
C LEU A 189 -21.41 -12.98 6.98
N THR A 190 -21.37 -12.09 7.98
CA THR A 190 -21.75 -10.69 7.82
C THR A 190 -20.81 -9.94 6.89
N ILE A 191 -19.49 -10.17 7.03
CA ILE A 191 -18.47 -9.54 6.19
C ILE A 191 -18.38 -10.22 4.82
N TYR A 192 -18.45 -11.55 4.78
CA TYR A 192 -18.37 -12.34 3.55
C TYR A 192 -19.44 -11.98 2.52
N LYS A 193 -20.66 -11.65 2.98
CA LYS A 193 -21.76 -11.22 2.11
C LYS A 193 -21.56 -9.83 1.48
N LYS A 194 -20.57 -9.05 1.94
CA LYS A 194 -20.27 -7.72 1.38
C LYS A 194 -19.57 -7.87 0.03
N PHE A 195 -19.98 -7.09 -0.96
CA PHE A 195 -19.31 -7.04 -2.28
C PHE A 195 -17.82 -6.65 -2.21
N SER A 196 -17.39 -6.00 -1.12
CA SER A 196 -16.00 -5.62 -0.89
C SER A 196 -15.13 -6.74 -0.31
N PHE A 197 -15.70 -7.90 0.04
CA PHE A 197 -14.99 -8.97 0.75
C PHE A 197 -13.67 -9.36 0.09
N SER A 198 -13.67 -9.82 -1.16
CA SER A 198 -12.44 -10.30 -1.81
C SER A 198 -11.36 -9.21 -1.92
N LYS A 199 -11.76 -7.96 -2.16
CA LYS A 199 -10.82 -6.82 -2.18
C LYS A 199 -10.24 -6.54 -0.79
N ASN A 200 -11.06 -6.64 0.26
CA ASN A 200 -10.63 -6.46 1.64
C ASN A 200 -9.76 -7.65 2.11
N PHE A 201 -10.08 -8.87 1.67
CA PHE A 201 -9.29 -10.06 1.92
C PHE A 201 -7.88 -9.95 1.34
N GLU A 202 -7.74 -9.56 0.07
CA GLU A 202 -6.41 -9.39 -0.53
C GLU A 202 -5.57 -8.33 0.19
N LYS A 203 -6.19 -7.22 0.64
CA LYS A 203 -5.50 -6.21 1.47
C LYS A 203 -5.10 -6.77 2.82
N ALA A 204 -6.03 -7.46 3.51
CA ALA A 204 -5.79 -8.08 4.80
C ALA A 204 -4.66 -9.11 4.73
N LYS A 205 -4.65 -9.93 3.67
CA LYS A 205 -3.60 -10.91 3.36
C LYS A 205 -2.25 -10.26 3.18
N VAL A 206 -2.14 -9.19 2.38
CA VAL A 206 -0.87 -8.47 2.21
C VAL A 206 -0.35 -7.93 3.54
N LEU A 207 -1.22 -7.33 4.36
CA LEU A 207 -0.86 -6.83 5.69
C LEU A 207 -0.46 -7.97 6.65
N ALA A 208 -1.17 -9.10 6.60
CA ALA A 208 -0.81 -10.29 7.38
C ALA A 208 0.56 -10.84 6.95
N SER A 209 0.79 -10.98 5.64
CA SER A 209 2.05 -11.45 5.09
C SER A 209 3.22 -10.57 5.50
N GLN A 210 3.07 -9.24 5.48
CA GLN A 210 4.12 -8.32 5.93
C GLN A 210 4.53 -8.55 7.39
N LYS A 211 3.59 -8.86 8.29
CA LYS A 211 3.92 -9.21 9.68
C LYS A 211 4.74 -10.49 9.72
N VAL A 212 4.28 -11.57 9.05
CA VAL A 212 4.98 -12.87 9.05
C VAL A 212 6.36 -12.80 8.40
N ILE A 213 6.53 -12.04 7.32
CA ILE A 213 7.81 -11.86 6.63
C ILE A 213 8.88 -11.21 7.53
N ASN A 214 8.45 -10.41 8.50
CA ASN A 214 9.32 -9.66 9.40
C ASN A 214 9.48 -10.29 10.79
N MET A 215 8.76 -11.38 11.08
CA MET A 215 8.93 -12.13 12.33
C MET A 215 10.36 -12.64 12.48
N ARG A 216 10.83 -12.78 13.70
CA ARG A 216 12.05 -13.49 14.04
C ARG A 216 11.79 -15.00 14.11
N PHE A 217 12.85 -15.77 14.12
CA PHE A 217 12.81 -17.23 14.19
C PHE A 217 12.03 -17.71 15.41
N GLU A 218 12.21 -17.08 16.56
CA GLU A 218 11.51 -17.41 17.80
C GLU A 218 10.00 -17.18 17.68
N GLU A 219 9.60 -16.05 17.10
CA GLU A 219 8.18 -15.72 16.85
C GLU A 219 7.53 -16.70 15.85
N LEU A 220 8.30 -17.22 14.87
CA LEU A 220 7.82 -18.26 13.97
C LEU A 220 7.60 -19.59 14.69
N ILE A 221 8.46 -19.94 15.64
CA ILE A 221 8.30 -21.15 16.44
C ILE A 221 7.02 -21.04 17.25
N GLU A 222 6.84 -19.94 18.00
CA GLU A 222 5.62 -19.71 18.79
C GLU A 222 4.36 -19.82 17.92
N MET A 223 4.35 -19.14 16.77
CA MET A 223 3.23 -19.23 15.82
C MET A 223 3.05 -20.66 15.27
N TRP A 224 4.14 -21.40 15.05
CA TRP A 224 4.07 -22.78 14.57
C TRP A 224 3.51 -23.72 15.64
N GLU A 225 3.88 -23.54 16.90
CA GLU A 225 3.40 -24.37 18.02
C GLU A 225 1.88 -24.30 18.19
N GLU A 226 1.30 -23.12 18.00
CA GLU A 226 -0.17 -22.92 17.99
C GLU A 226 -0.85 -23.67 16.82
N THR A 227 -0.10 -23.95 15.74
CA THR A 227 -0.59 -24.62 14.52
C THR A 227 -0.16 -26.10 14.40
N LYS A 228 0.59 -26.66 15.37
CA LYS A 228 1.13 -28.05 15.41
C LYS A 228 0.08 -29.13 15.08
N ILE A 229 -1.20 -28.84 15.29
CA ILE A 229 -2.33 -29.79 15.27
C ILE A 229 -2.57 -30.44 13.89
N GLN A 230 -2.02 -29.93 12.78
CA GLN A 230 -2.40 -30.39 11.43
C GLN A 230 -1.35 -31.26 10.70
N ASN A 231 -0.15 -31.45 11.24
CA ASN A 231 0.95 -32.07 10.48
C ASN A 231 1.60 -33.23 11.23
N ASN A 232 1.74 -34.38 10.55
CA ASN A 232 2.38 -35.61 11.04
C ASN A 232 3.91 -35.44 11.22
N PHE A 233 4.34 -34.53 12.09
CA PHE A 233 5.73 -34.38 12.49
C PHE A 233 6.09 -35.39 13.59
N LEU A 234 7.38 -35.72 13.67
CA LEU A 234 7.93 -36.53 14.77
C LEU A 234 7.87 -35.72 16.08
N SER A 235 7.97 -36.40 17.22
CA SER A 235 8.14 -35.70 18.51
C SER A 235 9.43 -34.85 18.51
N GLU A 236 9.53 -33.89 19.42
CA GLU A 236 10.72 -33.02 19.54
C GLU A 236 12.00 -33.82 19.80
N SER A 237 11.91 -34.85 20.65
CA SER A 237 13.03 -35.76 20.92
C SER A 237 13.44 -36.52 19.66
N GLU A 238 12.49 -37.17 18.99
CA GLU A 238 12.78 -37.96 17.78
C GLU A 238 13.31 -37.06 16.65
N SER A 239 12.75 -35.86 16.49
CA SER A 239 13.23 -34.89 15.50
C SER A 239 14.66 -34.45 15.80
N THR A 240 14.99 -34.24 17.07
CA THR A 240 16.34 -33.89 17.51
C THR A 240 17.30 -35.03 17.23
N ASP A 241 16.94 -36.27 17.56
CA ASP A 241 17.79 -37.44 17.30
C ASP A 241 18.07 -37.63 15.79
N VAL A 242 17.04 -37.49 14.95
CA VAL A 242 17.18 -37.54 13.49
C VAL A 242 18.09 -36.43 12.98
N MET A 243 17.95 -35.20 13.49
CA MET A 243 18.79 -34.07 13.11
C MET A 243 20.26 -34.26 13.53
N LEU A 244 20.50 -34.75 14.75
CA LEU A 244 21.85 -35.03 15.24
C LEU A 244 22.51 -36.14 14.43
N GLN A 245 21.77 -37.21 14.12
CA GLN A 245 22.26 -38.30 13.28
C GLN A 245 22.58 -37.80 11.87
N TRP A 246 21.69 -37.00 11.27
CA TRP A 246 21.93 -36.43 9.94
C TRP A 246 23.18 -35.54 9.93
N CYS A 247 23.33 -34.64 10.91
CA CYS A 247 24.52 -33.79 11.03
C CYS A 247 25.79 -34.62 11.21
N SER A 248 25.76 -35.66 12.06
CA SER A 248 26.90 -36.56 12.28
C SER A 248 27.32 -37.28 11.01
N LEU A 249 26.37 -37.74 10.17
CA LEU A 249 26.66 -38.41 8.91
C LEU A 249 27.25 -37.48 7.85
N GLN A 250 26.98 -36.17 7.95
CA GLN A 250 27.50 -35.15 7.05
C GLN A 250 28.75 -34.44 7.62
N GLU A 251 29.23 -34.86 8.80
CA GLU A 251 30.34 -34.21 9.53
C GLU A 251 30.08 -32.71 9.84
N ILE A 252 28.81 -32.34 10.05
CA ILE A 252 28.38 -30.98 10.36
C ILE A 252 28.22 -30.84 11.88
N ASN A 253 28.74 -29.74 12.44
CA ASN A 253 28.47 -29.40 13.84
C ASN A 253 27.00 -28.97 14.01
N PRO A 254 26.18 -29.68 14.81
CA PRO A 254 24.75 -29.38 14.92
C PRO A 254 24.45 -27.97 15.47
N ASN A 255 25.26 -27.49 16.41
CA ASN A 255 25.07 -26.16 17.01
C ASN A 255 25.40 -25.05 16.01
N GLU A 256 26.48 -25.21 15.24
CA GLU A 256 26.85 -24.27 14.18
C GLU A 256 25.78 -24.24 13.09
N PHE A 257 25.27 -25.40 12.70
CA PHE A 257 24.18 -25.51 11.74
C PHE A 257 22.92 -24.79 12.24
N ALA A 258 22.48 -25.07 13.47
CA ALA A 258 21.31 -24.43 14.07
C ALA A 258 21.48 -22.90 14.13
N ASN A 259 22.62 -22.41 14.62
CA ASN A 259 22.90 -20.97 14.68
C ASN A 259 22.92 -20.32 13.29
N THR A 260 23.42 -21.03 12.27
CA THR A 260 23.41 -20.57 10.88
C THR A 260 21.98 -20.46 10.36
N ILE A 261 21.13 -21.46 10.59
CA ILE A 261 19.71 -21.42 10.20
C ILE A 261 18.99 -20.26 10.91
N ILE A 262 19.18 -20.09 12.22
CA ILE A 262 18.56 -18.99 12.98
C ILE A 262 18.99 -17.64 12.40
N SER A 263 20.30 -17.44 12.21
CA SER A 263 20.86 -16.19 11.68
C SER A 263 20.36 -15.89 10.26
N PHE A 264 20.25 -16.93 9.42
CA PHE A 264 19.73 -16.86 8.06
C PHE A 264 18.25 -16.49 8.03
N ILE A 265 17.40 -17.19 8.80
CA ILE A 265 15.96 -16.89 8.86
C ILE A 265 15.70 -15.50 9.44
N ASN A 266 16.53 -15.04 10.38
CA ASN A 266 16.48 -13.70 10.95
C ASN A 266 17.06 -12.61 10.02
N LYS A 267 17.61 -12.96 8.85
CA LYS A 267 18.22 -12.02 7.89
C LYS A 267 19.32 -11.17 8.55
N SER A 268 20.03 -11.76 9.51
CA SER A 268 21.02 -11.06 10.33
C SER A 268 22.40 -10.97 9.68
N LEU A 269 22.63 -11.80 8.64
CA LEU A 269 23.90 -11.84 7.92
C LEU A 269 23.88 -10.87 6.75
N CYS A 270 24.77 -9.88 6.76
CA CYS A 270 24.90 -8.91 5.68
C CYS A 270 25.44 -9.60 4.40
N LYS A 271 24.77 -9.40 3.26
CA LYS A 271 25.13 -9.97 1.94
C LYS A 271 25.14 -11.51 1.86
N ILE A 272 24.70 -12.21 2.90
CA ILE A 272 24.57 -13.66 2.93
C ILE A 272 23.10 -13.99 3.14
N ASN A 273 22.36 -14.00 2.03
CA ASN A 273 20.91 -14.25 2.02
C ASN A 273 20.57 -15.60 1.35
N THR A 274 21.58 -16.43 1.05
CA THR A 274 21.39 -17.73 0.41
C THR A 274 22.07 -18.85 1.20
N LEU A 275 21.32 -19.92 1.48
CA LEU A 275 21.87 -21.21 1.92
C LEU A 275 21.84 -22.20 0.76
N TRP A 276 22.95 -22.88 0.55
CA TRP A 276 23.06 -23.88 -0.51
C TRP A 276 23.35 -25.27 0.08
N PHE A 277 22.37 -26.15 -0.05
CA PHE A 277 22.51 -27.56 0.25
C PHE A 277 23.01 -28.28 -1.00
N HIS A 278 24.31 -28.58 -1.02
CA HIS A 278 24.97 -29.34 -2.07
C HIS A 278 25.29 -30.76 -1.62
N GLY A 279 25.07 -31.75 -2.48
CA GLY A 279 25.43 -33.14 -2.19
C GLY A 279 24.66 -34.12 -3.07
N GLN A 280 24.94 -35.42 -2.96
CA GLN A 280 24.28 -36.44 -3.79
C GLN A 280 22.77 -36.55 -3.52
N SER A 281 22.04 -37.18 -4.45
CA SER A 281 20.65 -37.53 -4.23
C SER A 281 20.50 -38.36 -2.95
N ASN A 282 19.37 -38.21 -2.25
CA ASN A 282 19.07 -38.87 -0.97
C ASN A 282 19.95 -38.49 0.23
N ALA A 283 20.82 -37.48 0.14
CA ALA A 283 21.56 -36.94 1.29
C ALA A 283 20.69 -36.18 2.33
N GLY A 284 19.35 -36.30 2.28
CA GLY A 284 18.44 -35.63 3.21
C GLY A 284 18.15 -34.14 2.93
N LYS A 285 18.74 -33.54 1.89
CA LYS A 285 18.56 -32.10 1.54
C LYS A 285 17.09 -31.66 1.54
N SER A 286 16.24 -32.33 0.77
CA SER A 286 14.83 -31.97 0.63
C SER A 286 14.04 -32.14 1.93
N TYR A 287 14.48 -33.04 2.83
CA TYR A 287 13.83 -33.25 4.13
C TYR A 287 14.05 -32.04 5.05
N ILE A 288 15.29 -31.56 5.14
CA ILE A 288 15.66 -30.37 5.90
C ILE A 288 14.97 -29.13 5.34
N VAL A 289 15.05 -28.92 4.02
CA VAL A 289 14.49 -27.73 3.37
C VAL A 289 12.97 -27.65 3.51
N ARG A 290 12.25 -28.78 3.44
CA ARG A 290 10.80 -28.81 3.69
C ARG A 290 10.45 -28.44 5.13
N SER A 291 11.25 -28.87 6.10
CA SER A 291 11.04 -28.53 7.51
C SER A 291 11.18 -27.02 7.74
N ILE A 292 12.21 -26.40 7.15
CA ILE A 292 12.41 -24.94 7.19
C ILE A 292 11.28 -24.21 6.45
N ALA A 293 10.85 -24.72 5.30
CA ALA A 293 9.76 -24.14 4.51
C ALA A 293 8.44 -24.11 5.29
N ASN A 294 8.13 -25.22 5.97
CA ASN A 294 6.94 -25.36 6.81
C ASN A 294 6.93 -24.38 7.99
N LEU A 295 8.10 -24.15 8.62
CA LEU A 295 8.24 -23.12 9.67
C LEU A 295 7.97 -21.72 9.11
N CYS A 296 8.49 -21.41 7.92
CA CYS A 296 8.33 -20.09 7.31
C CYS A 296 6.91 -19.79 6.82
N GLN A 297 6.07 -20.82 6.57
CA GLN A 297 4.70 -20.81 6.02
C GLN A 297 4.54 -20.14 4.64
N LEU A 298 4.99 -18.89 4.51
CA LEU A 298 5.00 -18.09 3.31
C LEU A 298 6.27 -18.33 2.50
N TYR A 299 6.34 -19.45 1.81
CA TYR A 299 7.42 -19.74 0.89
C TYR A 299 6.93 -19.87 -0.56
N HIS A 300 7.87 -19.77 -1.49
CA HIS A 300 7.62 -20.12 -2.89
C HIS A 300 8.80 -20.92 -3.43
N GLN A 301 8.49 -22.02 -4.12
CA GLN A 301 9.49 -22.79 -4.85
C GLN A 301 9.52 -22.32 -6.30
N ILE A 302 10.67 -21.81 -6.72
CA ILE A 302 10.89 -21.39 -8.10
C ILE A 302 10.80 -22.63 -9.00
N PRO A 303 9.95 -22.62 -10.03
CA PRO A 303 9.87 -23.72 -10.98
C PRO A 303 11.19 -23.88 -11.74
N PRO A 304 11.51 -25.10 -12.23
CA PRO A 304 12.72 -25.31 -13.01
C PRO A 304 12.71 -24.46 -14.29
N GLY A 305 13.87 -23.91 -14.64
CA GLY A 305 14.09 -23.06 -15.81
C GLY A 305 14.29 -21.59 -15.48
N SER A 306 14.86 -20.86 -16.44
CA SER A 306 15.12 -19.43 -16.37
C SER A 306 14.11 -18.66 -17.23
N ASN A 307 13.51 -17.63 -16.64
CA ASN A 307 12.63 -16.70 -17.34
C ASN A 307 12.77 -15.34 -16.66
N ARG A 308 12.64 -14.26 -17.45
CA ARG A 308 12.52 -12.89 -16.96
C ARG A 308 11.55 -12.73 -15.76
N PHE A 309 10.46 -13.51 -15.73
CA PHE A 309 9.44 -13.43 -14.67
C PHE A 309 9.60 -14.48 -13.55
N MET A 310 10.75 -15.15 -13.43
CA MET A 310 10.94 -16.26 -12.47
C MET A 310 10.67 -15.87 -11.01
N TRP A 311 10.87 -14.60 -10.66
CA TRP A 311 10.70 -14.09 -9.28
C TRP A 311 9.30 -13.55 -8.96
N GLN A 312 8.38 -13.52 -9.93
CA GLN A 312 7.10 -12.83 -9.78
C GLN A 312 6.27 -13.36 -8.59
N ASP A 313 6.36 -14.67 -8.32
CA ASP A 313 5.59 -15.37 -7.30
C ASP A 313 6.35 -15.46 -5.95
N ALA A 314 7.61 -15.00 -5.93
CA ALA A 314 8.41 -14.81 -4.73
C ALA A 314 8.12 -13.47 -4.01
N VAL A 315 7.39 -12.56 -4.65
CA VAL A 315 6.98 -11.29 -4.04
C VAL A 315 6.07 -11.56 -2.83
N ASN A 316 6.31 -10.85 -1.73
CA ASN A 316 5.62 -11.05 -0.44
C ASN A 316 5.74 -12.48 0.10
N LYS A 317 6.89 -13.13 -0.14
CA LYS A 317 7.26 -14.39 0.52
C LYS A 317 8.34 -14.14 1.55
N ARG A 318 8.40 -15.04 2.54
CA ARG A 318 9.43 -15.07 3.57
C ARG A 318 10.64 -15.91 3.14
N LEU A 319 10.41 -16.95 2.35
CA LEU A 319 11.43 -17.90 1.91
C LEU A 319 11.29 -18.22 0.43
N ILE A 320 12.40 -18.26 -0.29
CA ILE A 320 12.49 -18.71 -1.68
C ILE A 320 13.22 -20.04 -1.70
N ILE A 321 12.72 -21.01 -2.46
CA ILE A 321 13.35 -22.32 -2.63
C ILE A 321 13.66 -22.54 -4.11
N MET A 322 14.90 -22.89 -4.41
CA MET A 322 15.34 -23.25 -5.77
C MET A 322 15.84 -24.69 -5.76
N THR A 323 15.16 -25.55 -6.51
CA THR A 323 15.49 -26.98 -6.61
C THR A 323 16.16 -27.23 -7.95
N GLU A 324 17.42 -27.68 -7.93
CA GLU A 324 18.24 -27.95 -9.12
C GLU A 324 18.21 -26.80 -10.15
N PRO A 325 18.56 -25.57 -9.73
CA PRO A 325 18.43 -24.44 -10.63
C PRO A 325 19.48 -24.49 -11.75
N VAL A 326 19.05 -24.14 -12.96
CA VAL A 326 19.93 -23.87 -14.10
C VAL A 326 20.01 -22.37 -14.27
N LEU A 327 21.18 -21.80 -14.01
CA LEU A 327 21.41 -20.37 -14.07
C LEU A 327 21.99 -20.01 -15.45
N ASP A 328 21.17 -19.43 -16.32
CA ASP A 328 21.61 -18.89 -17.60
C ASP A 328 22.10 -17.43 -17.47
N GLU A 329 22.69 -16.89 -18.54
CA GLU A 329 23.20 -15.51 -18.57
C GLU A 329 22.09 -14.46 -18.33
N VAL A 330 20.83 -14.78 -18.64
CA VAL A 330 19.71 -13.87 -18.47
C VAL A 330 19.29 -13.77 -17.00
N ALA A 331 19.35 -14.89 -16.27
CA ALA A 331 18.96 -14.97 -14.87
C ALA A 331 20.09 -14.58 -13.91
N ILE A 332 21.36 -14.64 -14.33
CA ILE A 332 22.51 -14.57 -13.42
C ILE A 332 22.57 -13.25 -12.63
N GLU A 333 22.30 -12.10 -13.27
CA GLU A 333 22.35 -10.80 -12.59
C GLU A 333 21.21 -10.65 -11.57
N GLY A 334 19.99 -11.07 -11.94
CA GLY A 334 18.87 -11.11 -10.99
C GLY A 334 19.12 -12.08 -9.83
N CYS A 335 19.74 -13.24 -10.10
CA CYS A 335 20.13 -14.18 -9.06
C CYS A 335 21.14 -13.56 -8.09
N LYS A 336 22.14 -12.81 -8.58
CA LYS A 336 23.12 -12.14 -7.70
C LYS A 336 22.43 -11.17 -6.73
N GLU A 337 21.55 -10.30 -7.23
CA GLU A 337 20.82 -9.34 -6.38
C GLU A 337 19.95 -10.03 -5.32
N VAL A 338 19.22 -11.08 -5.73
CA VAL A 338 18.34 -11.83 -4.82
C VAL A 338 19.15 -12.64 -3.81
N PHE A 339 20.26 -13.27 -4.23
CA PHE A 339 21.11 -14.08 -3.36
C PHE A 339 21.93 -13.26 -2.38
N GLU A 340 22.29 -12.03 -2.75
CA GLU A 340 22.92 -11.07 -1.84
C GLU A 340 21.91 -10.56 -0.79
N GLY A 341 20.64 -10.47 -1.15
CA GLY A 341 19.58 -9.99 -0.25
C GLY A 341 19.57 -8.47 -0.08
N THR A 342 19.94 -7.72 -1.12
CA THR A 342 19.86 -6.25 -1.13
C THR A 342 18.45 -5.74 -1.47
N GLY A 343 17.58 -6.61 -1.98
CA GLY A 343 16.25 -6.29 -2.47
C GLY A 343 16.29 -5.65 -3.85
N CYS A 344 15.35 -6.01 -4.72
CA CYS A 344 15.36 -5.58 -6.12
C CYS A 344 13.94 -5.44 -6.68
N TYR A 345 13.81 -4.76 -7.82
CA TYR A 345 12.54 -4.70 -8.54
C TYR A 345 12.47 -5.85 -9.54
N VAL A 346 11.42 -6.65 -9.42
CA VAL A 346 11.19 -7.81 -10.30
C VAL A 346 9.99 -7.55 -11.21
N PRO A 347 10.06 -7.95 -12.48
CA PRO A 347 8.95 -7.79 -13.40
C PRO A 347 7.83 -8.77 -13.04
N VAL A 348 6.58 -8.29 -13.07
CA VAL A 348 5.39 -9.09 -12.81
C VAL A 348 4.43 -8.95 -13.99
N LYS A 349 3.90 -10.08 -14.48
CA LYS A 349 3.00 -10.08 -15.63
C LYS A 349 1.78 -9.18 -15.39
N MET A 350 1.47 -8.35 -16.39
CA MET A 350 0.29 -7.45 -16.39
C MET A 350 0.25 -6.44 -15.22
N LYS A 351 1.39 -6.21 -14.54
CA LYS A 351 1.52 -5.25 -13.46
C LYS A 351 2.80 -4.43 -13.66
N SER A 352 2.90 -3.32 -12.95
CA SER A 352 4.19 -2.64 -12.80
C SER A 352 5.15 -3.55 -12.03
N ASP A 353 6.45 -3.34 -12.25
CA ASP A 353 7.50 -4.00 -11.49
C ASP A 353 7.22 -3.90 -9.99
N GLN A 354 7.45 -5.01 -9.28
CA GLN A 354 7.19 -5.13 -7.86
C GLN A 354 8.51 -5.20 -7.10
N PHE A 355 8.56 -4.60 -5.92
CA PHE A 355 9.73 -4.69 -5.06
C PHE A 355 9.76 -6.07 -4.37
N LEU A 356 10.79 -6.86 -4.65
CA LEU A 356 11.15 -8.06 -3.92
C LEU A 356 12.06 -7.66 -2.76
N ALA A 357 11.51 -7.70 -1.55
CA ALA A 357 12.29 -7.44 -0.34
C ALA A 357 13.41 -8.48 -0.16
N PRO A 358 14.45 -8.18 0.64
CA PRO A 358 15.45 -9.16 1.07
C PRO A 358 14.79 -10.43 1.61
N THR A 359 14.79 -11.50 0.81
CA THR A 359 14.05 -12.73 1.07
C THR A 359 15.02 -13.89 1.07
N PRO A 360 15.23 -14.57 2.21
CA PRO A 360 16.10 -15.74 2.33
C PRO A 360 15.86 -16.76 1.22
N VAL A 361 16.95 -17.24 0.62
CA VAL A 361 16.94 -18.21 -0.48
C VAL A 361 17.58 -19.51 -0.02
N ILE A 362 16.90 -20.62 -0.25
CA ILE A 362 17.49 -21.95 -0.10
C ILE A 362 17.63 -22.58 -1.48
N ILE A 363 18.84 -23.05 -1.78
CA ILE A 363 19.13 -23.79 -3.00
C ILE A 363 19.43 -25.23 -2.62
N THR A 364 18.83 -26.19 -3.32
CA THR A 364 19.23 -27.60 -3.25
C THR A 364 19.73 -28.05 -4.60
N SER A 365 20.95 -28.60 -4.68
CA SER A 365 21.44 -29.16 -5.94
C SER A 365 22.40 -30.34 -5.75
N ASN A 366 22.38 -31.26 -6.71
CA ASN A 366 23.33 -32.36 -6.82
C ASN A 366 24.61 -31.97 -7.58
N THR A 367 24.61 -30.86 -8.31
CA THR A 367 25.75 -30.37 -9.09
C THR A 367 26.17 -28.97 -8.62
N TYR A 368 27.33 -28.50 -9.09
CA TYR A 368 27.75 -27.12 -8.86
C TYR A 368 26.88 -26.18 -9.68
N LEU A 369 26.48 -25.04 -9.08
CA LEU A 369 25.61 -24.06 -9.75
C LEU A 369 26.22 -23.48 -11.03
N TRP A 370 27.55 -23.46 -11.11
CA TRP A 370 28.31 -23.01 -12.28
C TRP A 370 28.68 -24.12 -13.27
N ALA A 371 28.29 -25.38 -13.01
CA ALA A 371 28.68 -26.51 -13.87
C ALA A 371 28.12 -26.41 -15.30
N TYR A 372 27.00 -25.70 -15.49
CA TYR A 372 26.32 -25.57 -16.79
C TYR A 372 26.68 -24.28 -17.55
N ASN A 373 27.64 -23.49 -17.05
CA ASN A 373 28.13 -22.31 -17.76
C ASN A 373 29.54 -22.59 -18.33
N PRO A 374 29.67 -22.90 -19.64
CA PRO A 374 30.93 -23.36 -20.24
C PRO A 374 31.89 -22.20 -20.57
N ARG A 375 32.00 -21.18 -19.71
CA ARG A 375 32.99 -20.10 -19.87
C ARG A 375 34.18 -20.25 -18.95
#